data_AF-A0A960QB71-F1
#
_entry.id   AF-A0A960QB71-F1
#
_cell.length_a   1.000
_cell.length_b   1.000
_cell.length_c   1.000
_cell.angle_alpha   90.00
_cell.angle_beta   90.00
_cell.angle_gamma   90.00
#
_symmetry.space_group_name_H-M   'P 1'
#
loop_
_entity.id
_entity.type
_entity.pdbx_description
1 polymer ?
#
loop_
_entity_poly.entity_id
_entity_poly.type
_entity_poly.pdbx_seq_one_letter_code
_entity_poly.pdbx_strand_id
1 'polypeptide(L)'
;MGGRLRFFVLGVAVLMASASAVLAADALTNDDVVQMVGLGLGEDLIIAKINQAPEVSFELEVNDLVGLREKGVSERIVQEMLTRSTATRPEPTAPAQQPTFSADGAPVGGYQ
;
A
#
# COMPACT_ATOMS: atom_id res chain seq x y z
N MET A 1 36.37 39.78 35.98
CA MET A 1 36.11 38.86 34.85
C MET A 1 37.45 38.33 34.36
N GLY A 2 37.73 37.06 34.13
CA GLY A 2 37.00 35.81 34.17
C GLY A 2 38.00 34.70 33.80
N GLY A 3 37.89 33.53 34.41
CA GLY A 3 38.77 32.38 34.14
C GLY A 3 38.10 31.12 34.66
N ARG A 4 37.01 30.72 34.00
CA ARG A 4 36.09 29.68 34.43
C ARG A 4 36.77 28.30 34.38
N LEU A 5 36.99 27.78 35.58
CA LEU A 5 36.44 26.49 36.03
C LEU A 5 36.81 25.28 35.15
N ARG A 6 38.02 24.77 35.39
CA ARG A 6 38.36 23.36 35.18
C ARG A 6 37.60 22.51 36.20
N PHE A 7 36.35 22.18 35.92
CA PHE A 7 35.61 21.11 36.60
C PHE A 7 35.04 20.23 35.48
N PHE A 8 35.69 19.11 35.24
CA PHE A 8 35.21 17.82 35.73
C PHE A 8 34.10 17.29 34.82
N VAL A 9 34.54 16.36 33.98
CA VAL A 9 33.81 15.22 33.40
C VAL A 9 32.50 14.89 34.15
N LEU A 10 31.47 14.49 33.37
CA LEU A 10 30.11 14.04 33.71
C LEU A 10 29.01 15.10 33.59
N GLY A 11 28.24 15.02 32.50
CA GLY A 11 26.99 15.76 32.38
C GLY A 11 26.26 15.54 31.06
N VAL A 12 25.64 14.36 30.90
CA VAL A 12 24.44 14.16 30.07
C VAL A 12 24.59 14.45 28.57
N ALA A 13 25.20 13.52 27.82
CA ALA A 13 24.97 13.41 26.38
C ALA A 13 23.78 12.48 26.16
N VAL A 14 22.60 13.09 26.05
CA VAL A 14 21.35 12.50 25.56
C VAL A 14 21.61 11.83 24.22
N LEU A 15 21.72 10.50 24.19
CA LEU A 15 21.81 9.76 22.94
C LEU A 15 20.43 9.15 22.63
N MET A 16 19.60 10.01 22.06
CA MET A 16 18.67 9.72 20.96
C MET A 16 18.07 8.30 20.95
N ALA A 17 17.07 8.07 21.80
CA ALA A 17 16.05 7.08 21.51
C ALA A 17 15.08 7.68 20.49
N SER A 18 15.39 7.49 19.22
CA SER A 18 14.50 7.82 18.10
C SER A 18 13.24 6.96 18.19
N ALA A 19 12.19 7.50 18.81
CA ALA A 19 10.85 6.97 18.69
C ALA A 19 10.40 7.21 17.25
N SER A 20 10.39 6.15 16.44
CA SER A 20 9.80 6.15 15.11
C SER A 20 8.31 6.45 15.24
N ALA A 21 7.93 7.72 15.12
CA ALA A 21 6.55 8.09 14.85
C ALA A 21 6.24 7.57 13.44
N VAL A 22 5.64 6.38 13.38
CA VAL A 22 4.92 5.93 12.19
C VAL A 22 3.81 6.94 11.98
N LEU A 23 4.05 7.91 11.11
CA LEU A 23 3.00 8.75 10.54
C LEU A 23 2.10 7.78 9.79
N ALA A 24 0.96 7.44 10.39
CA ALA A 24 -0.14 6.81 9.67
C ALA A 24 -0.52 7.78 8.55
N ALA A 25 -0.07 7.50 7.33
CA ALA A 25 -0.53 8.21 6.16
C ALA A 25 -1.99 7.76 5.96
N ASP A 26 -2.94 8.66 6.12
CA ASP A 26 -4.34 8.38 5.81
C ASP A 26 -4.44 7.75 4.42
N ALA A 27 -5.20 6.65 4.33
CA ALA A 27 -5.40 5.93 3.09
C ALA A 27 -5.99 6.86 2.04
N LEU A 28 -5.49 6.81 0.80
CA LEU A 28 -6.01 7.66 -0.26
C LEU A 28 -7.45 7.27 -0.59
N THR A 29 -8.37 8.22 -0.51
CA THR A 29 -9.82 8.01 -0.72
C THR A 29 -10.33 8.62 -2.02
N ASN A 30 -11.58 8.31 -2.35
CA ASN A 30 -12.29 8.93 -3.48
C ASN A 30 -12.37 10.47 -3.34
N ASP A 31 -12.63 10.99 -2.15
CA ASP A 31 -12.73 12.43 -1.90
C ASP A 31 -11.38 13.13 -2.11
N ASP A 32 -10.27 12.48 -1.77
CA ASP A 32 -8.93 13.03 -2.05
C ASP A 32 -8.66 13.14 -3.56
N VAL A 33 -9.08 12.14 -4.33
CA VAL A 33 -8.97 12.16 -5.80
C VAL A 33 -9.80 13.29 -6.39
N VAL A 34 -11.05 13.43 -5.93
CA VAL A 34 -11.94 14.51 -6.35
C VAL A 34 -11.35 15.88 -6.00
N GLN A 35 -10.77 16.05 -4.81
CA GLN A 35 -10.12 17.29 -4.42
C GLN A 35 -8.94 17.61 -5.34
N MET A 36 -8.08 16.64 -5.67
CA MET A 36 -6.97 16.85 -6.59
C MET A 36 -7.45 17.26 -7.99
N VAL A 37 -8.54 16.65 -8.48
CA VAL A 37 -9.17 17.05 -9.74
C VAL A 37 -9.73 18.48 -9.65
N GLY A 38 -10.43 18.81 -8.56
CA GLY A 38 -11.02 20.14 -8.33
C GLY A 38 -9.98 21.25 -8.18
N LEU A 39 -8.78 20.92 -7.71
CA LEU A 39 -7.62 21.81 -7.66
C LEU A 39 -6.94 21.98 -9.04
N GLY A 40 -7.37 21.23 -10.06
CA GLY A 40 -6.82 21.30 -11.41
C GLY A 40 -5.46 20.63 -11.55
N LEU A 41 -5.12 19.67 -10.68
CA LEU A 41 -3.90 18.88 -10.85
C LEU A 41 -4.05 18.04 -12.13
N GLY A 42 -2.98 17.97 -12.92
CA GLY A 42 -2.97 17.16 -14.15
C GLY A 42 -3.20 15.68 -13.85
N GLU A 43 -3.88 14.99 -14.77
CA GLU A 43 -4.25 13.58 -14.60
C GLU A 43 -3.04 12.68 -14.30
N ASP A 44 -1.91 12.91 -14.99
CA ASP A 44 -0.68 12.12 -14.78
C ASP A 44 -0.12 12.26 -13.34
N LEU A 45 -0.27 13.43 -12.72
CA LEU A 45 0.16 13.66 -11.34
C LEU A 45 -0.76 12.93 -10.35
N ILE A 46 -2.06 12.95 -10.61
CA ILE A 46 -3.06 12.24 -9.80
C ILE A 46 -2.82 10.73 -9.88
N ILE A 47 -2.59 10.20 -11.08
CA ILE A 47 -2.26 8.79 -11.32
C ILE A 47 -0.96 8.40 -10.60
N ALA A 48 0.08 9.24 -10.70
CA ALA A 48 1.33 8.99 -9.98
C ALA A 48 1.11 8.95 -8.46
N LYS A 49 0.27 9.84 -7.91
CA LYS A 49 -0.07 9.86 -6.48
C LYS A 49 -0.85 8.61 -6.06
N ILE A 50 -1.80 8.15 -6.86
CA ILE A 50 -2.55 6.90 -6.63
C ILE A 50 -1.59 5.70 -6.56
N ASN A 51 -0.67 5.62 -7.51
CA ASN A 51 0.31 4.53 -7.57
C ASN A 51 1.30 4.57 -6.39
N GLN A 52 1.71 5.76 -5.94
CA GLN A 52 2.65 5.94 -4.83
C GLN A 52 1.99 5.91 -3.44
N ALA A 53 0.66 5.96 -3.36
CA ALA A 53 -0.04 5.95 -2.08
C ALA A 53 0.28 4.64 -1.32
N PRO A 54 0.70 4.72 -0.04
CA PRO A 54 1.02 3.53 0.75
C PRO A 54 -0.22 2.68 1.02
N GLU A 55 -1.34 3.33 1.34
CA GLU A 55 -2.65 2.70 1.55
C GLU A 55 -3.70 3.40 0.69
N VAL A 56 -4.68 2.63 0.21
CA VAL A 56 -5.81 3.12 -0.60
C VAL A 56 -7.12 2.55 -0.08
N SER A 57 -8.14 3.39 -0.04
CA SER A 57 -9.51 3.04 0.36
C SER A 57 -10.49 3.64 -0.65
N PHE A 58 -10.56 3.01 -1.82
CA PHE A 58 -11.46 3.43 -2.89
C PHE A 58 -12.76 2.61 -2.84
N GLU A 59 -13.89 3.30 -2.69
CA GLU A 59 -15.22 2.76 -2.94
C GLU A 59 -15.49 2.87 -4.44
N LEU A 60 -15.60 1.74 -5.13
CA LEU A 60 -15.71 1.66 -6.59
C LEU A 60 -16.99 0.91 -7.01
N GLU A 61 -18.07 1.05 -6.23
CA GLU A 61 -19.38 0.53 -6.60
C GLU A 61 -19.98 1.38 -7.74
N VAL A 62 -21.01 0.87 -8.41
CA VAL A 62 -21.61 1.54 -9.59
C VAL A 62 -22.02 2.99 -9.30
N ASN A 63 -22.60 3.26 -8.12
CA ASN A 63 -23.00 4.62 -7.74
C ASN A 63 -21.79 5.54 -7.50
N ASP A 64 -20.70 5.01 -6.93
CA ASP A 64 -19.46 5.77 -6.70
C ASP A 64 -18.78 6.11 -8.03
N LEU A 65 -18.73 5.15 -8.96
CA LEU A 65 -18.17 5.38 -10.30
C LEU A 65 -18.94 6.47 -11.06
N VAL A 66 -20.27 6.50 -10.95
CA VAL A 66 -21.08 7.58 -11.51
C VAL A 66 -20.76 8.90 -10.84
N GLY A 67 -20.72 8.94 -9.50
CA GLY A 67 -20.40 10.16 -8.75
C GLY A 67 -19.00 10.71 -9.02
N LEU A 68 -18.00 9.84 -9.19
CA LEU A 68 -16.64 10.24 -9.56
C LEU A 68 -16.62 10.92 -10.94
N ARG A 69 -17.33 10.35 -11.92
CA ARG A 69 -17.42 10.93 -13.26
C ARG A 69 -18.15 12.28 -13.28
N GLU A 70 -19.24 12.39 -12.52
CA GLU A 70 -19.99 13.66 -12.38
C GLU A 70 -19.13 14.76 -11.73
N LYS A 71 -18.23 14.38 -10.83
CA LYS A 71 -17.24 15.28 -10.19
C LYS A 71 -16.05 15.61 -11.09
N GLY A 72 -16.02 15.14 -12.34
CA GLY A 72 -14.99 15.45 -13.33
C GLY A 72 -13.76 14.54 -13.26
N VAL A 73 -13.81 13.43 -12.52
CA VAL A 73 -12.75 12.43 -12.53
C VAL A 73 -12.77 11.70 -13.87
N SER A 74 -11.64 11.75 -14.57
CA SER A 74 -11.47 11.13 -15.89
C SER A 74 -11.45 9.61 -15.80
N GLU A 75 -11.93 8.94 -16.86
CA GLU A 75 -11.91 7.47 -16.98
C GLU A 75 -10.51 6.89 -16.77
N ARG A 76 -9.47 7.61 -17.19
CA ARG A 76 -8.08 7.17 -17.02
C ARG A 76 -7.70 7.08 -15.53
N ILE A 77 -8.15 8.04 -14.72
CA ILE A 77 -7.93 8.04 -13.27
C ILE A 77 -8.73 6.90 -12.62
N VAL A 78 -9.98 6.71 -13.02
CA VAL A 78 -10.85 5.64 -12.49
C VAL A 78 -10.26 4.25 -12.77
N GLN A 79 -9.71 4.01 -13.96
CA GLN A 79 -9.05 2.75 -14.30
C GLN A 79 -7.83 2.48 -13.42
N GLU A 80 -7.05 3.51 -13.11
CA GLU A 80 -5.89 3.41 -12.23
C GLU A 80 -6.30 3.16 -10.78
N MET A 81 -7.37 3.81 -10.30
CA MET A 81 -7.96 3.52 -8.98
C MET A 81 -8.39 2.05 -8.87
N LEU A 82 -9.07 1.52 -9.90
CA LEU A 82 -9.48 0.11 -9.94
C LEU A 82 -8.28 -0.84 -9.93
N THR A 83 -7.28 -0.56 -10.77
CA THR A 83 -6.04 -1.35 -10.83
C THR A 83 -5.36 -1.37 -9.47
N ARG A 84 -5.22 -0.21 -8.83
CA ARG A 84 -4.57 -0.07 -7.52
C ARG A 84 -5.32 -0.80 -6.40
N SER A 85 -6.66 -0.73 -6.39
CA SER A 85 -7.51 -1.46 -5.44
C SER A 85 -7.38 -2.98 -5.56
N THR A 86 -7.35 -3.50 -6.79
CA THR A 86 -7.20 -4.94 -7.03
C THR A 86 -5.81 -5.46 -6.65
N ALA A 87 -4.76 -4.65 -6.81
CA ALA A 87 -3.39 -5.01 -6.43
C ALA A 87 -3.20 -5.13 -4.91
N THR A 88 -3.98 -4.42 -4.10
CA THR A 88 -3.97 -4.51 -2.63
C THR A 88 -4.82 -5.64 -2.06
N ARG A 89 -5.59 -6.35 -2.90
CA ARG A 89 -6.31 -7.55 -2.44
C ARG A 89 -5.27 -8.66 -2.25
N PRO A 90 -5.01 -9.13 -1.02
CA PRO A 90 -4.22 -10.34 -0.86
C PRO A 90 -4.93 -11.44 -1.65
N GLU A 91 -4.20 -12.10 -2.54
CA GLU A 91 -4.68 -13.34 -3.16
C GLU A 91 -5.26 -14.21 -2.04
N PRO A 92 -6.49 -14.72 -2.17
CA PRO A 92 -6.92 -15.78 -1.27
C PRO A 92 -5.89 -16.89 -1.47
N THR A 93 -5.09 -17.15 -0.43
CA THR A 93 -4.29 -18.36 -0.29
C THR A 93 -5.26 -19.54 -0.33
N ALA A 94 -5.71 -19.91 -1.52
CA ALA A 94 -6.31 -21.20 -1.76
C ALA A 94 -5.21 -22.21 -1.43
N PRO A 95 -5.41 -23.12 -0.47
CA PRO A 95 -4.47 -24.22 -0.30
C PRO A 95 -4.35 -24.91 -1.65
N ALA A 96 -3.12 -25.00 -2.16
CA ALA A 96 -2.83 -25.76 -3.37
C ALA A 96 -3.24 -27.22 -3.13
N GLN A 97 -4.50 -27.55 -3.45
CA GLN A 97 -4.92 -28.93 -3.64
C GLN A 97 -4.31 -29.35 -4.98
N GLN A 98 -3.04 -29.73 -4.92
CA GLN A 98 -2.42 -30.50 -5.98
C GLN A 98 -3.24 -31.79 -6.09
N PRO A 99 -3.82 -32.11 -7.26
CA PRO A 99 -4.29 -33.45 -7.49
C PRO A 99 -3.04 -34.33 -7.51
N THR A 100 -2.77 -35.06 -6.41
CA THR A 100 -1.77 -36.11 -6.38
C THR A 100 -2.27 -37.25 -7.27
N PHE A 101 -2.04 -37.14 -8.58
CA PHE A 101 -2.04 -38.28 -9.47
C PHE A 101 -0.78 -39.08 -9.14
N SER A 102 -0.88 -39.98 -8.14
CA SER A 102 0.13 -41.01 -7.90
C SER A 102 0.01 -42.06 -8.99
N ALA A 103 0.70 -41.82 -10.10
CA ALA A 103 1.07 -42.85 -11.05
C ALA A 103 2.59 -43.04 -10.94
N ASP A 104 3.03 -44.08 -10.23
CA ASP A 104 4.07 -45.02 -10.67
C ASP A 104 4.42 -46.03 -9.55
N GLY A 105 4.64 -47.31 -9.90
CA GLY A 105 5.38 -48.25 -9.06
C GLY A 105 4.73 -49.62 -8.82
N ALA A 106 4.66 -50.47 -9.85
CA ALA A 106 4.40 -51.90 -9.71
C ALA A 106 5.51 -52.61 -8.88
N PRO A 107 5.19 -53.53 -7.96
CA PRO A 107 6.17 -54.47 -7.45
C PRO A 107 6.32 -55.66 -8.40
N VAL A 108 7.55 -55.80 -8.87
CA VAL A 108 8.14 -56.95 -9.56
C VAL A 108 8.11 -58.23 -8.72
N GLY A 109 7.86 -59.38 -9.36
CA GLY A 109 8.43 -60.69 -8.96
C GLY A 109 7.62 -61.56 -8.00
N GLY A 110 7.09 -62.67 -8.53
CA GLY A 110 6.54 -63.77 -7.73
C GLY A 110 6.09 -64.96 -8.58
N TYR A 111 7.03 -65.69 -9.17
CA TYR A 111 6.82 -67.07 -9.63
C TYR A 111 7.82 -68.00 -8.95
N GLN A 112 7.39 -68.58 -7.82
CA GLN A 112 7.86 -69.83 -7.21
C GLN A 112 6.63 -70.49 -6.58
#